data_AF-A0A847X623-F1
#
_entry.id   AF-A0A847X623-F1
#
_cell.length_a   1.000
_cell.length_b   1.000
_cell.length_c   1.000
_cell.angle_alpha   90.00
_cell.angle_beta   90.00
_cell.angle_gamma   90.00
#
_symmetry.space_group_name_H-M   'P 1'
#
loop_
_entity.id
_entity.type
_entity.pdbx_description
1 polymer ?
#
loop_
_entity_poly.entity_id
_entity_poly.type
_entity_poly.pdbx_seq_one_letter_code
_entity_poly.pdbx_strand_id
1 'polypeptide(L)' 'MIQISTSQYEGPFDLLLGLIDKKKIDIFDIRLKDITEDYLNEIKDLERYSSEEAADFLYIASTLLEIKSRSLISVD' A
#
# COMPACT_ATOMS: atom_id res chain seq x y z
N MET A 1 -28.15 -11.25 -11.44
CA MET A 1 -26.82 -11.35 -10.79
C MET A 1 -26.36 -9.94 -10.52
N ILE A 2 -26.32 -9.54 -9.24
CA ILE A 2 -25.77 -8.24 -8.85
C ILE A 2 -24.50 -8.56 -8.09
N GLN A 3 -23.35 -8.26 -8.69
CA GLN A 3 -22.08 -8.27 -7.99
C GLN A 3 -21.88 -6.86 -7.47
N ILE A 4 -22.11 -6.65 -6.17
CA ILE A 4 -21.84 -5.38 -5.50
C ILE A 4 -20.49 -5.56 -4.81
N SER A 5 -19.49 -4.80 -5.24
CA SER A 5 -18.13 -4.88 -4.71
C SER A 5 -18.12 -4.56 -3.22
N THR A 6 -17.78 -5.56 -2.42
CA THR A 6 -17.49 -5.50 -0.99
C THR A 6 -15.97 -5.43 -0.83
N SER A 7 -15.47 -4.48 -0.03
CA SER A 7 -14.05 -4.09 0.07
C SER A 7 -13.55 -3.48 -1.26
N GLN A 8 -12.92 -2.30 -1.24
CA GLN A 8 -12.39 -1.75 -2.50
C GLN A 8 -11.21 -2.57 -3.05
N TYR A 9 -10.62 -3.45 -2.23
CA TYR A 9 -9.44 -4.26 -2.57
C TYR A 9 -9.50 -5.62 -1.88
N GLU A 10 -8.98 -6.66 -2.52
CA GLU A 10 -8.97 -8.06 -2.01
C GLU A 10 -7.77 -8.37 -1.09
N GLY A 11 -6.88 -7.40 -0.85
CA GLY A 11 -5.71 -7.56 0.00
C GLY A 11 -4.67 -6.45 -0.18
N PRO A 12 -3.51 -6.54 0.49
CA PRO A 12 -2.52 -5.46 0.49
C PRO A 12 -1.86 -5.25 -0.87
N PHE A 13 -1.70 -6.31 -1.67
CA PHE A 13 -1.15 -6.19 -3.03
C PHE A 13 -2.14 -5.57 -4.00
N ASP A 14 -3.42 -5.92 -3.90
CA ASP A 14 -4.47 -5.35 -4.75
C ASP A 14 -4.67 -3.85 -4.44
N LEU A 15 -4.64 -3.49 -3.15
CA LEU A 15 -4.56 -2.10 -2.72
C LEU A 15 -3.34 -1.39 -3.33
N LEU A 16 -2.16 -1.98 -3.22
CA LEU A 16 -0.93 -1.39 -3.77
C LEU A 16 -1.01 -1.20 -5.29
N LEU A 17 -1.53 -2.19 -6.02
CA LEU A 17 -1.75 -2.11 -7.47
C LEU A 17 -2.76 -1.03 -7.83
N GLY A 18 -3.87 -0.92 -7.09
CA GLY A 18 -4.85 0.14 -7.28
C GLY A 18 -4.27 1.54 -7.05
N LEU A 19 -3.41 1.68 -6.03
CA LEU A 19 -2.71 2.93 -5.75
C LEU A 19 -1.69 3.28 -6.86
N ILE A 20 -0.97 2.28 -7.37
CA ILE A 20 -0.05 2.41 -8.51
C ILE A 20 -0.81 2.83 -9.78
N ASP A 21 -1.90 2.13 -10.11
CA ASP A 21 -2.71 2.40 -11.29
C ASP A 21 -3.36 3.80 -11.24
N LYS A 22 -3.82 4.21 -10.06
CA LYS A 22 -4.37 5.56 -9.83
C LYS A 22 -3.33 6.67 -10.09
N LYS A 23 -2.03 6.39 -9.94
CA LYS A 23 -0.98 7.39 -10.11
C LYS A 23 -0.57 7.64 -11.56
N LYS A 24 -0.87 6.74 -12.52
CA LYS A 24 -0.67 6.88 -13.99
C LYS A 24 0.51 7.74 -14.49
N ILE A 25 1.63 7.77 -13.77
CA ILE A 25 2.86 8.47 -14.16
C ILE A 25 3.93 7.42 -14.04
N ASP A 26 4.51 7.06 -15.19
CA ASP A 26 5.62 6.13 -15.43
C ASP A 26 5.87 5.14 -14.29
N ILE A 27 5.66 3.84 -14.52
CA ILE A 27 6.01 2.76 -13.59
C ILE A 27 7.46 2.87 -13.02
N PHE A 28 8.31 3.70 -13.62
CA PHE A 28 9.67 4.04 -13.19
C PHE A 28 9.81 5.32 -12.32
N ASP A 29 8.78 6.18 -12.24
CA ASP A 29 8.81 7.49 -11.57
C ASP A 29 7.77 7.61 -10.44
N ILE A 30 7.23 6.48 -9.98
CA ILE A 30 6.46 6.43 -8.74
C ILE A 30 7.44 6.71 -7.59
N ARG A 31 7.39 7.93 -7.07
CA ARG A 31 8.16 8.29 -5.88
C ARG A 31 7.71 7.37 -4.75
N LEU A 32 8.62 6.53 -4.26
CA LEU A 32 8.39 5.59 -3.15
C LEU A 32 7.74 6.28 -1.95
N LYS A 33 8.11 7.54 -1.68
CA LYS A 33 7.47 8.38 -0.67
C LYS A 33 5.95 8.41 -0.81
N ASP A 34 5.47 8.67 -2.03
CA ASP A 34 4.06 8.95 -2.30
C ASP A 34 3.23 7.67 -2.22
N ILE A 35 3.74 6.55 -2.72
CA ILE A 35 3.03 5.26 -2.62
C ILE A 35 2.99 4.75 -1.18
N THR A 36 4.07 4.94 -0.41
CA THR A 36 4.11 4.59 1.01
C THR A 36 3.12 5.42 1.82
N GLU A 37 3.02 6.73 1.57
CA GLU A 37 2.09 7.61 2.28
C GLU A 37 0.63 7.26 1.95
N ASP A 38 0.31 6.99 0.69
CA ASP A 38 -1.03 6.59 0.28
C ASP A 38 -1.42 5.23 0.86
N TYR A 39 -0.51 4.26 0.81
CA TYR A 39 -0.73 2.93 1.40
C TYR A 39 -0.99 3.03 2.91
N LEU A 40 -0.19 3.80 3.64
CA LEU A 40 -0.37 4.01 5.08
C LEU A 40 -1.68 4.73 5.41
N ASN A 41 -2.16 5.62 4.54
CA ASN A 41 -3.44 6.30 4.75
C ASN A 41 -4.63 5.37 4.53
N GLU A 42 -4.58 4.48 3.54
CA GLU A 42 -5.65 3.51 3.26
C GLU A 42 -5.80 2.47 4.39
N ILE A 43 -4.68 2.11 5.05
CA ILE A 43 -4.70 1.18 6.20
C ILE A 43 -4.85 1.86 7.56
N LYS A 44 -5.07 3.19 7.65
CA LYS A 44 -5.30 3.84 8.96
C LYS A 44 -6.58 3.36 9.64
N ASP A 45 -7.58 2.99 8.85
CA ASP A 45 -8.85 2.42 9.32
C ASP A 45 -8.79 0.87 9.32
N LEU A 46 -7.69 0.30 9.81
CA LEU A 46 -7.47 -1.15 9.86
C LEU A 46 -8.50 -1.91 10.69
N GLU A 47 -9.28 -1.21 11.53
CA GLU A 47 -10.38 -1.76 12.35
C GLU A 47 -11.47 -2.48 11.53
N ARG A 48 -11.50 -2.29 10.20
CA ARG A 48 -12.45 -2.96 9.30
C ARG A 48 -11.98 -4.33 8.81
N TYR A 49 -10.72 -4.69 9.04
CA TYR A 49 -10.13 -5.94 8.59
C TYR A 49 -10.05 -6.94 9.74
N SER A 50 -10.06 -8.23 9.42
CA SER A 50 -9.77 -9.28 10.40
C SER A 50 -8.33 -9.18 10.92
N SER A 51 -8.04 -9.77 12.08
CA SER A 51 -6.68 -9.78 12.64
C SER A 51 -5.63 -10.41 11.72
N GLU A 52 -6.04 -11.38 10.89
CA GLU A 52 -5.17 -12.06 9.92
C GLU A 52 -4.86 -11.13 8.74
N GLU A 53 -5.87 -10.52 8.14
CA GLU A 53 -5.69 -9.53 7.07
C GLU A 53 -4.86 -8.32 7.54
N ALA A 54 -5.12 -7.84 8.77
CA ALA A 54 -4.37 -6.74 9.34
C ALA A 54 -2.87 -7.04 9.46
N ALA A 55 -2.49 -8.27 9.76
CA ALA A 55 -1.08 -8.68 9.82
C ALA A 55 -0.40 -8.57 8.44
N ASP A 56 -1.10 -8.98 7.37
CA ASP A 56 -0.59 -8.89 6.00
C ASP A 56 -0.44 -7.42 5.55
N PHE A 57 -1.42 -6.56 5.87
CA PHE A 57 -1.32 -5.13 5.60
C PHE A 57 -0.14 -4.49 6.33
N LEU A 58 0.07 -4.84 7.60
CA LEU A 58 1.18 -4.36 8.41
C LEU A 58 2.54 -4.86 7.89
N TYR A 59 2.61 -6.10 7.39
CA TYR A 59 3.82 -6.65 6.79
C TYR A 59 4.27 -5.81 5.58
N ILE A 60 3.33 -5.52 4.66
CA ILE A 60 3.62 -4.67 3.50
C ILE A 60 3.92 -3.22 3.91
N ALA A 61 3.21 -2.66 4.89
CA ALA A 61 3.51 -1.34 5.44
C ALA A 61 4.95 -1.25 5.96
N SER A 62 5.37 -2.26 6.73
CA SER A 62 6.72 -2.33 7.29
C SER A 62 7.78 -2.42 6.19
N THR A 63 7.52 -3.19 5.14
CA THR A 63 8.39 -3.34 3.98
C THR A 63 8.56 -2.02 3.24
N LEU A 64 7.46 -1.29 2.98
CA LEU A 64 7.49 0.02 2.31
C LEU A 64 8.26 1.07 3.13
N LEU A 65 8.08 1.06 4.45
CA LEU A 65 8.82 1.93 5.36
C LEU A 65 10.31 1.58 5.40
N GLU A 66 10.66 0.30 5.37
CA GLU A 66 12.04 -0.18 5.35
C GLU A 66 12.76 0.25 4.06
N ILE A 67 12.12 0.10 2.91
CA ILE A 67 12.66 0.57 1.61
C ILE A 67 12.80 2.09 1.62
N LYS A 68 11.81 2.84 2.15
CA LYS A 68 11.88 4.31 2.28
C LYS A 68 13.01 4.75 3.20
N SER A 69 13.22 4.03 4.31
CA SER A 69 14.31 4.30 5.24
C SER A 69 15.67 4.11 4.56
N ARG A 70 15.87 2.99 3.87
CA ARG A 70 17.09 2.73 3.10
C ARG A 70 17.34 3.73 1.99
N SER A 71 16.31 4.18 1.28
CA SER A 71 16.49 5.15 0.19
C SER A 71 16.86 6.56 0.67
N LEU A 72 16.60 6.88 1.95
CA LEU A 72 16.97 8.15 2.57
C LEU A 72 18.38 8.14 3.16
N ILE A 73 18.96 6.96 3.41
CA ILE A 73 20.32 6.83 3.90
C ILE A 73 21.25 6.85 2.68
N SER A 74 21.96 7.97 2.48
CA SER A 74 23.06 8.02 1.52
C SER A 74 24.10 6.99 1.94
N VAL A 75 24.43 6.06 1.05
CA VAL A 75 25.57 5.17 1.23
C VAL A 75 26.79 5.97 0.79
N ASP A 76 27.42 6.64 1.75
CA ASP A 76 28.83 7.03 1.65
C ASP A 76 29.69 5.90 2.24
#